data_AF-A0A7X7XXC9-F1
#
_entry.id   AF-A0A7X7XXC9-F1
#
_cell.length_a   1.000
_cell.length_b   1.000
_cell.length_c   1.000
_cell.angle_alpha   90.00
_cell.angle_beta   90.00
_cell.angle_gamma   90.00
#
_symmetry.space_group_name_H-M   'P 1'
#
loop_
_entity.id
_entity.type
_entity.pdbx_description
1 polymer ?
#
loop_
_entity_poly.entity_id
_entity_poly.type
_entity_poly.pdbx_seq_one_letter_code
_entity_poly.pdbx_strand_id
1 'polypeptide(L)' 'MDKFMKEAVEEALKGVRENHGGPFGAVIVKNGEIISKA' A
#
# COMPACT_ATOMS: atom_id res chain seq x y z
N MET A 1 -7.95 -11.66 4.63
CA MET A 1 -7.60 -10.53 3.75
C MET A 1 -6.41 -10.96 2.91
N ASP A 2 -6.42 -10.69 1.61
CA ASP A 2 -5.28 -10.96 0.73
C ASP A 2 -4.03 -10.21 1.25
N LYS A 3 -2.84 -10.86 1.22
CA LYS A 3 -1.61 -10.29 1.78
C LYS A 3 -1.18 -8.99 1.08
N PHE A 4 -1.44 -8.88 -0.22
CA PHE A 4 -1.10 -7.69 -1.01
C PHE A 4 -2.09 -6.56 -0.71
N MET A 5 -3.36 -6.88 -0.54
CA MET A 5 -4.36 -5.88 -0.13
C MET A 5 -4.11 -5.35 1.27
N LYS A 6 -3.62 -6.19 2.19
CA LYS A 6 -3.17 -5.74 3.51
C LYS A 6 -2.06 -4.71 3.42
N GLU A 7 -1.07 -4.95 2.56
CA GLU A 7 0.02 -4.00 2.34
C GLU A 7 -0.48 -2.65 1.77
N ALA A 8 -1.40 -2.67 0.80
CA ALA A 8 -1.97 -1.45 0.24
C ALA A 8 -2.72 -0.61 1.31
N VAL A 9 -3.43 -1.27 2.23
CA VAL A 9 -4.10 -0.59 3.35
C VAL A 9 -3.08 0.00 4.33
N GLU A 10 -1.98 -0.70 4.60
CA GLU A 10 -0.91 -0.21 5.48
C GLU A 10 -0.25 1.05 4.90
N GLU A 11 0.00 1.10 3.59
CA GLU A 11 0.53 2.29 2.91
C GLU A 11 -0.48 3.45 2.92
N ALA A 12 -1.77 3.18 2.70
CA ALA A 12 -2.80 4.20 2.82
C ALA A 12 -2.81 4.85 4.21
N LEU A 13 -2.70 4.02 5.26
CA LEU A 13 -2.64 4.49 6.64
C LEU A 13 -1.35 5.27 6.93
N LYS A 14 -0.23 4.83 6.37
CA LYS A 14 1.05 5.53 6.49
C LYS A 14 0.99 6.91 5.84
N GLY A 15 0.48 7.02 4.61
CA GLY A 15 0.32 8.29 3.90
C GLY A 15 -0.51 9.31 4.67
N VAL A 16 -1.60 8.86 5.32
CA VAL A 16 -2.40 9.72 6.20
C VAL A 16 -1.62 10.18 7.44
N ARG A 17 -0.90 9.26 8.12
CA ARG A 17 -0.10 9.58 9.32
C ARG A 17 1.03 10.54 9.04
N GLU A 18 1.64 10.44 7.86
CA GLU A 18 2.75 11.27 7.41
C GLU A 18 2.28 12.57 6.71
N ASN A 19 0.97 12.81 6.62
CA ASN A 19 0.36 13.95 5.91
C ASN A 19 0.75 14.03 4.41
N HIS A 20 1.02 12.89 3.77
CA HIS A 20 1.35 12.83 2.34
C HIS A 20 0.10 12.99 1.45
N GLY A 21 -1.10 12.70 1.97
CA GLY A 21 -2.34 12.81 1.21
C GLY A 21 -3.51 12.08 1.86
N GLY A 22 -4.48 11.72 1.03
CA GLY A 22 -5.68 10.98 1.44
C GLY A 22 -5.42 9.50 1.73
N PRO A 23 -6.42 8.76 2.24
CA PRO A 23 -6.32 7.37 2.65
C PRO A 23 -6.34 6.40 1.46
N PHE A 24 -5.39 6.56 0.55
CA PHE A 24 -5.23 5.73 -0.63
C PHE A 24 -3.85 5.10 -0.62
N GLY A 25 -3.79 3.83 -0.97
CA GLY A 25 -2.54 3.09 -1.10
C GLY A 25 -2.65 2.06 -2.20
N ALA A 26 -1.54 1.79 -2.86
CA ALA A 26 -1.45 0.87 -3.99
C ALA A 26 -0.16 0.05 -3.90
N VAL A 27 -0.26 -1.21 -4.34
CA VAL A 27 0.91 -2.09 -4.49
C VAL A 27 0.95 -2.67 -5.89
N ILE A 28 2.15 -2.81 -6.45
CA ILE A 28 2.38 -3.49 -7.73
C ILE A 28 3.10 -4.81 -7.44
N VAL A 29 2.52 -5.90 -7.92
CA VAL A 29 3.02 -7.26 -7.69
C VAL A 29 3.47 -7.88 -9.01
N LYS A 30 4.66 -8.47 -9.02
CA LYS A 30 5.18 -9.26 -10.15
C LYS A 30 5.78 -10.55 -9.61
N ASN A 31 5.41 -11.69 -10.21
CA ASN A 31 5.89 -13.02 -9.79
C ASN A 31 5.67 -13.34 -8.29
N GLY A 32 4.58 -12.81 -7.70
CA GLY A 32 4.25 -13.04 -6.29
C GLY A 32 5.00 -12.13 -5.29
N GLU A 33 5.84 -11.22 -5.79
CA GLU A 33 6.62 -10.27 -5.00
C GLU A 33 6.14 -8.83 -5.24
N ILE A 34 6.13 -8.02 -4.18
CA ILE A 34 5.81 -6.60 -4.27
C ILE A 34 7.05 -5.87 -4.79
N ILE A 35 6.91 -5.19 -5.93
CA ILE A 35 7.99 -4.42 -6.56
C ILE A 35 7.84 -2.91 -6.37
N SER A 36 6.65 -2.45 -5.95
CA SER A 36 6.40 -1.03 -5.67
C SER A 36 5.23 -0.86 -4.71
N LYS A 37 5.26 0.25 -3.96
CA LYS A 37 4.24 0.69 -3.00
C LYS A 37 4.10 2.21 -3.10
N ALA A 38 2.88 2.71 -2.95
CA ALA A 38 2.56 4.15 -2.92
C ALA A 38 1.33 4.39 -2.06
#